data_AF-A0A1F4WLW1-F1
#
_entry.id   AF-A0A1F4WLW1-F1
#
_cell.length_a   1.000
_cell.length_b   1.000
_cell.length_c   1.000
_cell.angle_alpha   90.00
_cell.angle_beta   90.00
_cell.angle_gamma   90.00
#
_symmetry.space_group_name_H-M   'P 1'
#
loop_
_entity.id
_entity.type
_entity.pdbx_description
1 polymer ?
#
loop_
_entity_poly.entity_id
_entity_poly.type
_entity_poly.pdbx_seq_one_letter_code
_entity_poly.pdbx_strand_id
1 'polypeptide(L)'
;MKKILLLSLTGIILIIMQTSFFSVLFGNEVNPNLVFAFCFAFLLLDDLDSALMSGLVFGTLFDILSGTTIGFTTLILILAIYGGYLFNKQVLRGKRSYILMLILSTYLYQIINMRYFYFTLSQITGLILTAVACLGFTVLIANYANYKRKTIV
;
A
#
# COMPACT_ATOMS: atom_id res chain seq x y z
N MET A 1 5.85 -13.88 -15.43
CA MET A 1 4.66 -13.40 -16.19
C MET A 1 3.35 -13.53 -15.41
N LYS A 2 2.92 -14.72 -14.97
CA LYS A 2 1.66 -14.90 -14.21
C LYS A 2 1.53 -13.99 -12.97
N LYS A 3 2.61 -13.83 -12.19
CA LYS A 3 2.64 -12.96 -10.99
C LYS A 3 2.38 -11.48 -11.32
N ILE A 4 3.00 -10.97 -12.39
CA ILE A 4 2.82 -9.58 -12.84
C ILE A 4 1.38 -9.36 -13.29
N LEU A 5 0.82 -10.28 -14.07
CA LEU A 5 -0.56 -10.19 -14.55
C LEU A 5 -1.56 -10.18 -13.38
N LEU A 6 -1.38 -11.06 -12.39
CA LEU A 6 -2.20 -11.08 -11.18
C LEU A 6 -2.06 -9.77 -10.40
N LEU A 7 -0.82 -9.28 -10.21
CA LEU A 7 -0.58 -7.99 -9.57
C LEU A 7 -1.31 -6.89 -10.35
N SER A 8 -1.18 -6.82 -11.67
CA SER A 8 -1.84 -5.80 -12.48
C SER A 8 -3.37 -5.83 -12.31
N LEU A 9 -3.99 -7.01 -12.34
CA LEU A 9 -5.44 -7.14 -12.10
C LEU A 9 -5.82 -6.69 -10.68
N THR A 10 -5.10 -7.14 -9.66
CA THR A 10 -5.35 -6.69 -8.28
C THR A 10 -5.15 -5.19 -8.12
N GLY A 11 -4.12 -4.63 -8.76
CA GLY A 11 -3.81 -3.21 -8.75
C GLY A 11 -4.96 -2.41 -9.35
N ILE A 12 -5.47 -2.79 -10.52
CA ILE A 12 -6.63 -2.13 -11.15
C ILE A 12 -7.83 -2.14 -10.20
N ILE A 13 -8.14 -3.29 -9.60
CA ILE A 13 -9.27 -3.40 -8.67
C ILE A 13 -9.06 -2.48 -7.46
N LEU A 14 -7.88 -2.51 -6.82
CA LEU A 14 -7.58 -1.68 -5.66
C LEU A 14 -7.63 -0.19 -5.99
N ILE A 15 -7.14 0.20 -7.16
CA ILE A 15 -7.13 1.58 -7.63
C ILE A 15 -8.58 2.05 -7.86
N ILE A 16 -9.41 1.28 -8.55
CA ILE A 16 -10.83 1.62 -8.76
C ILE A 16 -11.57 1.68 -7.41
N MET A 17 -11.31 0.72 -6.52
CA MET A 17 -11.91 0.70 -5.18
C MET A 17 -11.57 1.98 -4.42
N GLN A 18 -10.30 2.38 -4.36
CA GLN A 18 -9.90 3.59 -3.64
C GLN A 18 -10.40 4.86 -4.35
N THR A 19 -10.27 4.99 -5.67
CA THR A 19 -10.61 6.24 -6.36
C THR A 19 -12.10 6.46 -6.53
N SER A 20 -12.91 5.39 -6.60
CA SER A 20 -14.34 5.48 -6.89
C SER A 20 -15.20 5.09 -5.70
N PHE A 21 -15.02 3.88 -5.16
CA PHE A 21 -15.94 3.35 -4.14
C PHE A 21 -15.72 3.98 -2.76
N PHE A 22 -14.48 3.91 -2.26
CA PHE A 22 -14.14 4.45 -0.94
C PHE A 22 -14.18 5.98 -0.90
N SER A 23 -13.76 6.64 -1.99
CA SER A 23 -13.91 8.08 -2.16
C SER A 23 -15.36 8.54 -1.99
N VAL A 24 -16.34 7.84 -2.58
CA VAL A 24 -17.77 8.20 -2.46
C VAL A 24 -18.32 7.88 -1.08
N LEU A 25 -17.94 6.76 -0.47
CA LEU A 25 -18.47 6.33 0.83
C LEU A 25 -17.95 7.15 2.02
N PHE A 26 -16.65 7.47 2.02
CA PHE A 26 -15.99 8.11 3.16
C PHE A 26 -15.59 9.56 2.89
N GLY A 27 -15.66 10.00 1.64
CA GLY A 27 -15.11 11.27 1.18
C GLY A 27 -13.62 11.16 0.85
N ASN A 28 -13.14 12.10 0.04
CA ASN A 28 -11.75 12.13 -0.44
C ASN A 28 -10.71 12.26 0.69
N GLU A 29 -11.09 12.87 1.82
CA GLU A 29 -10.16 13.09 2.94
C GLU A 29 -9.96 11.87 3.84
N VAL A 30 -10.96 10.98 3.92
CA VAL A 30 -10.94 9.76 4.76
C VAL A 30 -10.54 8.53 3.93
N ASN A 31 -10.28 8.71 2.64
CA ASN A 31 -10.06 7.63 1.70
C ASN A 31 -8.77 6.84 2.03
N PRO A 32 -8.86 5.52 2.31
CA PRO A 32 -7.67 4.71 2.57
C PRO A 32 -6.82 4.51 1.32
N ASN A 33 -5.50 4.54 1.49
CA ASN A 33 -4.56 4.24 0.42
C ASN A 33 -4.36 2.72 0.29
N LEU A 34 -5.25 2.07 -0.45
CA LEU A 34 -5.26 0.62 -0.60
C LEU A 34 -4.01 0.11 -1.33
N VAL A 35 -3.44 0.91 -2.23
CA VAL A 35 -2.20 0.56 -2.94
C VAL A 35 -1.04 0.45 -1.96
N PHE A 36 -0.84 1.45 -1.10
CA PHE A 36 0.20 1.43 -0.08
C PHE A 36 -0.04 0.30 0.91
N ALA A 37 -1.28 0.13 1.38
CA ALA A 37 -1.65 -0.94 2.30
C ALA A 37 -1.29 -2.33 1.76
N PHE A 38 -1.59 -2.61 0.49
CA PHE A 38 -1.30 -3.92 -0.10
C PHE A 38 0.22 -4.16 -0.28
N CYS A 39 0.97 -3.13 -0.69
CA CYS A 39 2.43 -3.25 -0.82
C CYS A 39 3.09 -3.54 0.54
N PHE A 40 2.68 -2.82 1.59
CA PHE A 40 3.17 -3.03 2.94
C PHE A 40 2.70 -4.34 3.57
N ALA A 41 1.60 -4.92 3.09
CA ALA A 41 1.18 -6.25 3.53
C ALA A 41 2.20 -7.34 3.17
N PHE A 42 2.90 -7.24 2.03
CA PHE A 42 4.02 -8.12 1.69
C PHE A 42 5.23 -7.90 2.60
N LEU A 43 5.55 -6.65 2.93
CA LEU A 43 6.59 -6.34 3.91
C LEU A 43 6.29 -6.96 5.28
N LEU A 44 5.05 -6.91 5.75
CA LEU A 44 4.62 -7.56 7.00
C LEU A 44 4.74 -9.10 6.97
N LEU A 45 4.84 -9.70 5.79
CA LEU A 45 5.11 -11.12 5.58
C LEU A 45 6.59 -11.40 5.25
N ASP A 46 7.45 -10.39 5.41
CA ASP A 46 8.88 -10.45 5.16
C ASP A 46 9.24 -10.79 3.69
N ASP A 47 8.33 -10.51 2.74
CA ASP A 47 8.52 -10.71 1.30
C ASP A 47 8.83 -9.37 0.59
N LEU A 48 10.08 -8.92 0.70
CA LEU A 48 10.56 -7.67 0.12
C LEU A 48 10.43 -7.64 -1.41
N ASP A 49 10.71 -8.76 -2.09
CA ASP A 49 10.66 -8.84 -3.55
C ASP A 49 9.24 -8.64 -4.07
N SER A 50 8.24 -9.26 -3.43
CA SER A 50 6.84 -9.02 -3.76
C SER A 50 6.40 -7.60 -3.43
N ALA A 51 6.89 -7.02 -2.33
CA ALA A 51 6.60 -5.63 -1.98
C ALA A 51 7.13 -4.66 -3.04
N LEU A 52 8.40 -4.77 -3.45
CA LEU A 52 8.99 -3.92 -4.47
C LEU A 52 8.32 -4.12 -5.84
N MET A 53 8.06 -5.37 -6.22
CA MET A 53 7.38 -5.68 -7.49
C MET A 53 5.95 -5.11 -7.52
N SER A 54 5.20 -5.23 -6.42
CA SER A 54 3.86 -4.64 -6.32
C SER A 54 3.92 -3.12 -6.32
N GLY A 55 4.88 -2.50 -5.63
CA GLY A 55 5.10 -1.05 -5.68
C GLY A 55 5.36 -0.52 -7.11
N LEU A 56 6.20 -1.24 -7.88
CA LEU A 56 6.45 -0.95 -9.30
C LEU A 56 5.17 -1.03 -10.14
N VAL A 57 4.45 -2.14 -10.07
CA VAL A 57 3.26 -2.38 -10.90
C VAL A 57 2.11 -1.47 -10.48
N PHE A 58 1.86 -1.30 -9.18
CA PHE A 58 0.73 -0.53 -8.71
C PHE A 58 0.96 0.96 -8.83
N GLY A 59 2.19 1.45 -8.58
CA GLY A 59 2.52 2.86 -8.77
C GLY A 59 2.34 3.29 -10.22
N THR A 60 2.84 2.48 -11.17
CA THR A 60 2.71 2.79 -12.61
C THR A 60 1.26 2.76 -13.06
N LEU A 61 0.50 1.75 -12.64
CA LEU A 61 -0.93 1.68 -12.94
C LEU A 61 -1.72 2.83 -12.29
N PHE A 62 -1.37 3.22 -11.07
CA PHE A 62 -2.03 4.33 -10.38
C PHE A 62 -1.81 5.63 -11.13
N ASP A 63 -0.58 5.89 -11.58
CA ASP A 63 -0.28 7.10 -12.34
C ASP A 63 -1.02 7.14 -13.69
N ILE A 64 -1.06 6.00 -14.41
CA ILE A 64 -1.78 5.88 -15.69
C ILE A 64 -3.28 6.11 -15.50
N LEU A 65 -3.90 5.45 -14.52
CA LEU A 65 -5.34 5.51 -14.31
C LEU A 65 -5.80 6.84 -13.70
N SER A 66 -4.94 7.51 -12.94
CA SER A 66 -5.25 8.81 -12.32
C SER A 66 -4.84 10.00 -13.18
N GLY A 67 -4.19 9.77 -14.34
CA GLY A 67 -3.74 10.83 -15.23
C GLY A 67 -2.62 11.70 -14.65
N THR A 68 -1.82 11.17 -13.73
CA THR A 68 -0.69 11.88 -13.11
C THR A 68 0.62 11.59 -13.83
N THR A 69 1.73 12.20 -13.38
CA THR A 69 3.06 11.96 -13.95
C THR A 69 3.47 10.50 -13.77
N ILE A 70 3.61 9.78 -14.88
CA ILE A 70 3.99 8.36 -14.90
C ILE A 70 5.32 8.15 -14.16
N GLY A 71 5.29 7.28 -13.15
CA GLY A 71 6.46 6.86 -12.39
C GLY A 71 6.66 7.64 -11.08
N PHE A 72 5.89 8.70 -10.84
CA PHE A 72 5.99 9.46 -9.59
C PHE A 72 5.51 8.65 -8.39
N THR A 73 4.32 8.04 -8.49
CA THR A 73 3.77 7.23 -7.39
C THR A 73 4.61 5.98 -7.18
N THR A 74 5.13 5.39 -8.27
CA THR A 74 6.08 4.28 -8.21
C THR A 74 7.33 4.60 -7.40
N LEU A 75 7.94 5.76 -7.67
CA LEU A 75 9.15 6.20 -6.97
C LEU A 75 8.87 6.36 -5.47
N ILE A 76 7.75 7.00 -5.11
CA ILE A 76 7.36 7.16 -3.70
C ILE A 76 7.13 5.82 -3.02
N LEU A 77 6.39 4.89 -3.66
CA LEU A 77 6.13 3.57 -3.13
C LEU A 77 7.43 2.78 -2.89
N ILE A 78 8.34 2.75 -3.86
CA ILE A 78 9.61 2.04 -3.72
C ILE A 78 10.45 2.62 -2.59
N LEU A 79 10.55 3.95 -2.51
CA LEU A 79 11.27 4.62 -1.42
C LEU A 79 10.62 4.33 -0.06
N ALA A 80 9.28 4.30 0.01
CA ALA A 80 8.56 3.96 1.23
C ALA A 80 8.80 2.51 1.66
N ILE A 81 8.73 1.56 0.72
CA ILE A 81 8.97 0.14 0.97
C ILE A 81 10.42 -0.07 1.44
N TYR A 82 11.38 0.48 0.72
CA TYR A 82 12.79 0.33 1.03
C TYR A 82 13.16 1.03 2.34
N GLY A 83 12.62 2.23 2.57
CA GLY A 83 12.75 2.94 3.84
C GLY A 83 12.17 2.14 5.00
N GLY A 84 11.01 1.50 4.82
CA GLY A 84 10.41 0.62 5.81
C GLY A 84 11.29 -0.59 6.13
N TYR A 85 11.86 -1.23 5.10
CA TYR A 85 12.82 -2.33 5.25
C TYR A 85 14.06 -1.90 6.05
N LEU A 86 14.68 -0.77 5.69
CA LEU A 86 15.85 -0.25 6.40
C LEU A 86 15.50 0.16 7.84
N PHE A 87 14.35 0.79 8.05
CA PHE A 87 13.89 1.23 9.37
C PHE A 87 13.68 0.05 10.32
N ASN A 88 13.13 -1.07 9.83
CA ASN A 88 13.05 -2.31 10.60
C ASN A 88 14.45 -2.82 11.00
N LYS A 89 15.36 -2.87 10.02
CA LYS A 89 16.69 -3.44 10.21
C LYS A 89 17.56 -2.61 11.17
N GLN A 90 17.45 -1.28 11.11
CA GLN A 90 18.40 -0.36 11.76
C GLN A 90 17.83 0.34 13.00
N VAL A 91 16.53 0.63 13.06
CA VAL A 91 15.95 1.49 14.11
C VAL A 91 15.01 0.71 15.02
N LEU A 92 13.95 0.13 14.46
CA LEU A 92 12.85 -0.50 15.21
C LEU A 92 12.65 -1.93 14.72
N ARG A 93 13.24 -2.90 15.44
CA ARG A 93 13.14 -4.31 15.06
C ARG A 93 11.70 -4.81 15.19
N GLY A 94 11.16 -5.38 14.12
CA GLY A 94 9.87 -6.08 14.08
C GLY A 94 8.77 -5.37 13.29
N LYS A 95 7.64 -6.05 13.11
CA LYS A 95 6.54 -5.67 12.19
C LYS A 95 5.92 -4.30 12.45
N ARG A 96 6.03 -3.77 13.67
CA ARG A 96 5.53 -2.43 14.04
C ARG A 96 6.23 -1.32 13.24
N SER A 97 7.49 -1.51 12.86
CA SER A 97 8.23 -0.56 12.01
C SER A 97 7.59 -0.37 10.64
N TYR A 98 7.09 -1.46 10.03
CA TYR A 98 6.42 -1.41 8.74
C TYR A 98 5.10 -0.65 8.82
N ILE A 99 4.32 -0.81 9.89
CA ILE A 99 3.09 -0.04 10.11
C ILE A 99 3.40 1.45 10.31
N LEU A 100 4.41 1.78 11.12
CA LEU A 100 4.81 3.18 11.32
C LEU A 100 5.25 3.83 10.00
N MET A 101 6.06 3.13 9.20
CA MET A 101 6.50 3.63 7.91
C MET A 101 5.34 3.72 6.91
N LEU A 102 4.37 2.80 6.94
CA LEU A 102 3.16 2.88 6.14
C LEU A 102 2.38 4.15 6.47
N ILE A 103 2.15 4.43 7.75
CA ILE A 103 1.44 5.64 8.20
C ILE A 103 2.20 6.89 7.76
N LEU A 104 3.52 6.94 8.00
CA LEU A 104 4.36 8.08 7.63
C LEU A 104 4.35 8.33 6.12
N SER A 105 4.57 7.28 5.33
CA SER A 105 4.61 7.39 3.86
C SER A 105 3.26 7.73 3.25
N THR A 106 2.16 7.19 3.80
CA THR A 106 0.80 7.54 3.37
C THR A 106 0.50 9.00 3.67
N TYR A 107 0.88 9.48 4.86
CA TYR A 107 0.71 10.88 5.25
C TYR A 107 1.51 11.82 4.33
N LEU A 108 2.80 11.52 4.10
CA LEU A 108 3.65 12.32 3.20
C LEU A 108 3.07 12.35 1.78
N TYR A 109 2.58 11.22 1.27
CA TYR A 109 1.95 11.15 -0.04
C TYR A 109 0.69 12.03 -0.13
N GLN A 110 -0.13 12.06 0.92
CA GLN A 110 -1.31 12.92 0.98
C GLN A 110 -0.95 14.41 0.99
N ILE A 111 0.07 14.84 1.75
CA ILE A 111 0.51 16.24 1.77
C ILE A 111 0.95 16.69 0.38
N ILE A 112 1.74 15.87 -0.30
CA ILE A 112 2.26 16.17 -1.64
C ILE A 112 1.11 16.39 -2.62
N ASN A 113 0.05 15.58 -2.52
CA ASN A 113 -1.11 15.69 -3.41
C ASN A 113 -2.08 16.81 -3.04
N MET A 114 -2.34 17.05 -1.74
CA MET A 114 -3.31 18.04 -1.28
C MET A 114 -2.75 19.47 -1.18
N ARG A 115 -1.42 19.65 -1.19
CA ARG A 115 -0.74 20.97 -1.08
C ARG A 115 -1.05 21.76 0.19
N TYR A 116 -1.67 21.15 1.20
CA TYR A 116 -1.94 21.75 2.51
C TYR A 116 -1.27 20.92 3.61
N PHE A 117 -0.70 21.61 4.60
CA PHE A 117 0.02 20.99 5.74
C PHE A 117 -0.85 20.83 7.00
N TYR A 118 -2.17 20.98 6.89
CA TYR A 118 -3.05 20.86 8.05
C TYR A 118 -3.39 19.41 8.33
N PHE A 119 -3.17 18.99 9.58
CA PHE A 119 -3.52 17.67 10.09
C PHE A 119 -5.00 17.66 10.48
N THR A 120 -5.86 17.07 9.65
CA THR A 120 -7.30 16.99 9.94
C THR A 120 -7.69 15.65 10.55
N LEU A 121 -8.77 15.64 11.32
CA LEU A 121 -9.30 14.40 11.92
C LEU A 121 -9.67 13.37 10.83
N SER A 122 -10.15 13.85 9.67
CA SER A 122 -10.41 13.06 8.48
C SER A 122 -9.17 12.30 7.97
N GLN A 123 -8.02 12.98 7.88
CA GLN A 123 -6.77 12.35 7.44
C GLN A 123 -6.33 11.27 8.42
N ILE A 124 -6.45 11.50 9.73
CA ILE A 124 -6.14 10.49 10.75
C ILE A 124 -7.00 9.25 10.52
N THR A 125 -8.30 9.41 10.26
CA THR A 125 -9.17 8.27 9.97
C THR A 125 -8.76 7.53 8.69
N GLY A 126 -8.36 8.23 7.63
CA GLY A 126 -7.83 7.60 6.41
C GLY A 126 -6.52 6.83 6.64
N LEU A 127 -5.61 7.35 7.48
CA LEU A 127 -4.38 6.66 7.87
C LEU A 127 -4.67 5.39 8.68
N ILE A 128 -5.62 5.46 9.62
CA ILE A 128 -6.05 4.30 10.41
C ILE A 128 -6.68 3.24 9.48
N LEU A 129 -7.58 3.65 8.58
CA LEU A 129 -8.19 2.73 7.62
C LEU A 129 -7.15 2.08 6.70
N THR A 130 -6.12 2.83 6.29
CA THR A 130 -4.99 2.29 5.51
C THR A 130 -4.23 1.22 6.29
N ALA A 131 -3.95 1.46 7.57
CA ALA A 131 -3.29 0.47 8.43
C ALA A 131 -4.16 -0.77 8.68
N VAL A 132 -5.47 -0.58 8.89
CA VAL A 132 -6.43 -1.69 9.03
C VAL A 132 -6.52 -2.51 7.75
N ALA A 133 -6.59 -1.86 6.59
CA ALA A 133 -6.59 -2.54 5.30
C ALA A 133 -5.30 -3.35 5.08
N CYS A 134 -4.14 -2.80 5.49
CA CYS A 134 -2.85 -3.48 5.41
C CYS A 134 -2.87 -4.78 6.22
N LEU A 135 -3.35 -4.74 7.47
CA LEU A 135 -3.50 -5.95 8.30
C LEU A 135 -4.47 -6.96 7.67
N GLY A 136 -5.59 -6.48 7.11
CA GLY A 136 -6.53 -7.33 6.39
C GLY A 136 -5.89 -8.05 5.20
N PHE A 137 -5.13 -7.33 4.38
CA PHE A 137 -4.38 -7.91 3.25
C PHE A 137 -3.32 -8.91 3.72
N THR A 138 -2.58 -8.61 4.79
CA THR A 138 -1.60 -9.54 5.37
C THR A 138 -2.24 -10.87 5.75
N VAL A 139 -3.41 -10.84 6.39
CA VAL A 139 -4.15 -12.06 6.77
C VAL A 139 -4.63 -12.82 5.54
N LEU A 140 -5.18 -12.12 4.53
CA LEU A 140 -5.65 -12.74 3.29
C LEU A 140 -4.51 -13.42 2.51
N ILE A 141 -3.38 -12.74 2.35
CA ILE A 141 -2.21 -13.27 1.65
C ILE A 141 -1.64 -14.47 2.40
N ALA A 142 -1.53 -14.39 3.74
CA ALA A 142 -1.03 -15.49 4.57
C ALA A 142 -1.93 -16.73 4.48
N ASN A 143 -3.25 -16.56 4.53
CA ASN A 143 -4.21 -17.66 4.41
C ASN A 143 -4.16 -18.32 3.03
N TYR A 144 -4.06 -17.54 1.96
CA TYR A 144 -3.91 -18.06 0.61
C TYR A 144 -2.59 -18.86 0.44
N ALA A 145 -1.49 -18.36 0.99
CA ALA A 145 -0.20 -19.06 0.96
C ALA A 145 -0.25 -20.39 1.72
N ASN A 146 -0.90 -20.42 2.89
CA ASN A 146 -1.11 -21.63 3.68
C ASN A 146 -2.02 -22.64 2.98
N TYR A 147 -3.09 -22.17 2.33
CA TYR A 147 -3.98 -23.02 1.53
C TYR A 147 -3.22 -23.71 0.38
N LYS A 148 -2.35 -22.97 -0.31
CA LYS A 148 -1.54 -23.51 -1.41
C LYS A 148 -0.50 -24.52 -0.92
N ARG A 149 0.05 -24.38 0.29
CA ARG A 149 0.96 -25.39 0.87
C ARG A 149 0.24 -26.68 1.22
N LYS A 150 -0.99 -26.60 1.75
CA LYS A 150 -1.78 -27.79 2.15
C LYS A 150 -2.31 -28.63 0.99
N THR A 151 -2.43 -28.06 -0.20
CA THR A 151 -2.94 -28.77 -1.40
C THR A 151 -1.85 -29.46 -2.22
N ILE A 152 -0.57 -29.26 -1.88
CA ILE A 152 0.59 -29.85 -2.56
C ILE A 152 1.19 -31.03 -1.76
N VAL A 153 0.80 -31.19 -0.49
CA VAL A 153 1.18 -32.32 0.38
C VAL A 153 0.02 -33.29 0.44
#